data_AF-A0A852UVQ6-F1
#
_entry.id   AF-A0A852UVQ6-F1
#
_cell.length_a   1.000
_cell.length_b   1.000
_cell.length_c   1.000
_cell.angle_alpha   90.00
_cell.angle_beta   90.00
_cell.angle_gamma   90.00
#
_symmetry.space_group_name_H-M   'P 1'
#
loop_
_entity.id
_entity.type
_entity.pdbx_description
1 polymer ?
#
loop_
_entity_poly.entity_id
_entity_poly.type
_entity_poly.pdbx_seq_one_letter_code
_entity_poly.pdbx_strand_id
1 'polypeptide(L)' 'MIKKVPARRVLSVKIKSKRQDMYINAKHFGFTHPIVVAYSQELDTLLNRYQGIRSIQ' A
#
# COMPACT_ATOMS: atom_id res chain seq x y z
N MET A 1 27.91 -12.72 4.05
CA MET A 1 27.57 -11.57 3.17
C MET A 1 26.10 -11.21 3.36
N ILE A 2 25.78 -10.11 4.03
CA ILE A 2 24.39 -9.64 4.17
C ILE A 2 23.98 -9.00 2.84
N LYS A 3 23.14 -9.68 2.05
CA LYS A 3 22.61 -9.13 0.80
C LYS A 3 21.66 -7.97 1.13
N LYS A 4 21.96 -6.75 0.70
CA LYS A 4 21.06 -5.60 0.83
C LYS A 4 19.80 -5.84 0.00
N VAL A 5 18.62 -5.85 0.63
CA VAL A 5 17.34 -5.94 -0.08
C VAL A 5 17.06 -4.61 -0.78
N PRO A 6 16.73 -4.60 -2.09
CA PRO A 6 16.40 -3.36 -2.78
C PRO A 6 15.16 -2.70 -2.16
N ALA A 7 15.20 -1.39 -1.93
CA ALA A 7 14.09 -0.62 -1.35
C ALA A 7 12.78 -0.82 -2.14
N ARG A 8 12.87 -0.94 -3.47
CA ARG A 8 11.73 -1.24 -4.34
C ARG A 8 11.08 -2.60 -4.05
N ARG A 9 11.87 -3.61 -3.67
CA ARG A 9 11.38 -4.94 -3.30
C ARG A 9 10.63 -4.89 -1.96
N VAL A 10 11.15 -4.14 -0.99
CA VAL A 10 10.48 -3.88 0.29
C VAL A 10 9.15 -3.17 0.07
N LEU A 11 9.12 -2.13 -0.77
CA LEU A 11 7.90 -1.41 -1.12
C LEU A 11 6.87 -2.32 -1.79
N SER A 12 7.29 -3.19 -2.72
CA SER A 12 6.37 -4.15 -3.37
C SER A 12 5.72 -5.10 -2.38
N VAL A 13 6.49 -5.62 -1.41
CA VAL A 13 5.94 -6.48 -0.35
C VAL A 13 4.95 -5.70 0.51
N LYS A 14 5.29 -4.45 0.88
CA LYS A 14 4.40 -3.59 1.67
C LYS A 14 3.09 -3.28 0.94
N ILE A 15 3.13 -2.99 -0.36
CA ILE A 15 1.93 -2.77 -1.19
C ILE A 15 1.06 -4.03 -1.19
N LYS A 16 1.64 -5.21 -1.41
CA LYS A 16 0.89 -6.47 -1.43
C LYS A 16 0.22 -6.75 -0.09
N SER A 17 0.95 -6.58 1.02
CA SER A 17 0.40 -6.77 2.37
C SER A 17 -0.74 -5.80 2.65
N LYS A 18 -0.53 -4.51 2.38
CA LYS A 18 -1.54 -3.46 2.63
C LYS A 18 -2.80 -3.67 1.78
N ARG A 19 -2.65 -4.14 0.54
CA ARG A 19 -3.77 -4.49 -0.35
C ARG A 19 -4.57 -5.68 0.18
N GLN A 20 -3.89 -6.67 0.75
CA GLN A 20 -4.57 -7.79 1.39
C GLN A 20 -5.39 -7.33 2.59
N ASP A 21 -4.81 -6.50 3.47
CA ASP A 21 -5.50 -5.94 4.63
C ASP A 21 -6.72 -5.12 4.22
N MET A 22 -6.59 -4.30 3.17
CA MET A 22 -7.70 -3.52 2.62
C MET A 22 -8.88 -4.41 2.23
N TYR A 23 -8.64 -5.49 1.47
CA TYR A 23 -9.72 -6.38 1.04
C TYR A 23 -10.34 -7.18 2.20
N ILE A 24 -9.54 -7.58 3.19
CA ILE A 24 -10.05 -8.23 4.40
C ILE A 24 -11.02 -7.29 5.13
N ASN A 25 -10.63 -6.03 5.32
CA ASN A 25 -11.47 -5.02 5.95
C ASN A 25 -12.67 -4.64 5.08
N ALA A 26 -12.52 -4.58 3.75
CA ALA A 26 -13.62 -4.32 2.83
C ALA A 26 -14.68 -5.42 2.87
N LYS A 27 -14.27 -6.68 3.04
CA LYS A 27 -15.20 -7.80 3.20
C LYS A 27 -16.01 -7.70 4.49
N HIS A 28 -15.42 -7.15 5.55
CA HIS A 28 -16.07 -7.04 6.85
C HIS A 28 -16.90 -5.76 7.02
N PHE A 29 -16.39 -4.62 6.56
CA PHE A 29 -16.98 -3.30 6.79
C PHE A 29 -17.59 -2.66 5.52
N GLY A 30 -17.26 -3.16 4.33
CA GLY A 30 -17.60 -2.55 3.04
C GLY A 30 -16.54 -1.58 2.52
N PHE A 31 -16.56 -1.32 1.21
CA PHE A 31 -15.54 -0.48 0.54
C PHE A 31 -15.60 1.01 0.89
N THR A 32 -16.78 1.51 1.29
CA THR A 32 -16.99 2.91 1.66
C THR A 32 -16.66 3.19 3.12
N HIS A 33 -16.37 2.15 3.92
CA HIS A 33 -16.05 2.32 5.32
C HIS A 33 -14.77 3.16 5.49
N PRO A 34 -14.72 4.14 6.41
CA PRO A 34 -13.57 5.05 6.55
C PRO A 34 -12.23 4.33 6.70
N ILE A 35 -12.20 3.19 7.40
CA ILE A 35 -10.99 2.36 7.55
C ILE A 35 -10.50 1.85 6.20
N VAL A 36 -11.40 1.36 5.35
CA VAL A 36 -11.06 0.80 4.03
C VAL A 36 -10.63 1.91 3.07
N VAL A 37 -11.27 3.08 3.14
CA VAL A 37 -10.85 4.28 2.41
C VAL A 37 -9.44 4.71 2.81
N ALA A 38 -9.12 4.70 4.11
CA ALA A 38 -7.77 5.01 4.59
C ALA A 38 -6.72 4.01 4.06
N TYR A 39 -7.04 2.71 4.06
CA TYR A 39 -6.17 1.71 3.43
C TYR A 39 -5.92 2.00 1.94
N SER A 40 -6.95 2.43 1.19
CA SER A 40 -6.82 2.81 -0.21
C SER A 40 -5.89 4.01 -0.41
N GLN A 41 -6.05 5.06 0.40
CA GLN A 41 -5.20 6.26 0.35
C GLN A 41 -3.72 5.95 0.68
N GLU A 42 -3.50 5.07 1.66
CA GLU A 42 -2.16 4.60 1.98
C GLU A 42 -1.56 3.75 0.85
N LEU A 43 -2.36 2.91 0.20
CA LEU A 43 -1.94 2.14 -0.97
C LEU A 43 -1.54 3.05 -2.12
N ASP A 44 -2.31 4.09 -2.42
CA ASP A 44 -1.98 5.08 -3.45
C ASP A 44 -0.64 5.77 -3.14
N THR A 45 -0.42 6.15 -1.87
CA THR A 45 0.86 6.73 -1.45
C THR A 45 2.04 5.76 -1.68
N LEU A 46 1.86 4.48 -1.36
CA LEU A 46 2.89 3.46 -1.56
C LEU A 46 3.14 3.19 -3.06
N LEU A 47 2.08 3.17 -3.87
CA LEU A 47 2.14 3.01 -5.32
C LEU A 47 2.86 4.17 -5.98
N ASN A 48 2.54 5.41 -5.59
CA ASN A 48 3.22 6.62 -6.05
C ASN A 48 4.72 6.57 -5.75
N ARG A 49 5.09 6.19 -4.52
CA ARG A 49 6.51 6.00 -4.13
C ARG A 49 7.19 4.90 -4.95
N TYR A 50 6.49 3.79 -5.21
CA TYR A 50 7.03 2.68 -5.99
C TYR A 50 7.24 3.03 -7.48
N GLN A 51 6.38 3.88 -8.02
CA GLN A 51 6.44 4.39 -9.39
C GLN A 51 7.36 5.62 -9.54
N GLY A 52 7.85 6.18 -8.43
CA GLY A 52 8.68 7.39 -8.45
C GLY A 52 7.88 8.67 -8.74
N ILE A 53 6.55 8.60 -8.67
CA ILE A 53 5.66 9.75 -8.82
C ILE A 53 5.74 10.53 -7.51
N ARG A 54 6.39 11.70 -7.55
CA ARG A 54 6.26 12.69 -6.48
C ARG A 54 4.85 13.25 -6.59
N SER A 55 4.00 13.06 -5.57
CA SER A 55 2.73 13.80 -5.57
C SER A 55 3.09 15.27 -5.52
N ILE A 56 2.64 16.02 -6.52
CA ILE A 56 2.58 17.47 -6.43
C ILE A 56 1.50 17.71 -5.37
N GLN A 57 1.92 18.18 -4.19
CA GLN A 57 1.00 18.57 -3.11
C GLN A 57 0.11 19.72 -3.57
#